data_AF-A0AAA9SLI1-F1
#
_entry.id   AF-A0AAA9SLI1-F1
#
_cell.length_a   1.000
_cell.length_b   1.000
_cell.length_c   1.000
_cell.angle_alpha   90.00
_cell.angle_beta   90.00
_cell.angle_gamma   90.00
#
_symmetry.space_group_name_H-M   'P 1'
#
loop_
_entity.id
_entity.type
_entity.pdbx_description
1 polymer ?
#
loop_
_entity_poly.entity_id
_entity_poly.type
_entity_poly.pdbx_seq_one_letter_code
_entity_poly.pdbx_strand_id
1 'polypeptide(L)'
;MKDEMAFSTPTAKKPVSLYTVHDGAVHTVQRSPFYKDIILTVGGWNVAIWKEGIMTGPLLQSCCAPKRYTSGHWSLTRPGVFYIGREDGYIDIWDLLEKTHEPAQSQNICITMIMYIKPWTFSGIKCKSLL
;
A
#
# COMPACT_ATOMS: atom_id res chain seq x y z
N MET A 1 -4.36 -46.79 27.31
CA MET A 1 -3.13 -45.98 27.19
C MET A 1 -2.37 -46.52 26.00
N LYS A 2 -2.33 -45.89 24.82
CA LYS A 2 -2.41 -44.46 24.50
C LYS A 2 -3.12 -44.32 23.14
N ASP A 3 -4.11 -43.43 23.07
CA ASP A 3 -4.62 -42.94 21.79
C ASP A 3 -3.55 -42.00 21.23
N GLU A 4 -2.92 -42.42 20.14
CA GLU A 4 -1.95 -41.61 19.40
C GLU A 4 -2.74 -40.63 18.53
N MET A 5 -2.95 -39.44 19.08
CA MET A 5 -3.56 -38.31 18.41
C MET A 5 -2.58 -37.77 17.36
N ALA A 6 -2.63 -38.33 16.15
CA ALA A 6 -1.86 -37.83 15.02
C ALA A 6 -2.30 -36.39 14.70
N PHE A 7 -1.49 -35.42 15.15
CA PHE A 7 -1.61 -34.04 14.71
C PHE A 7 -1.21 -33.98 13.24
N SER A 8 -2.20 -33.98 12.33
CA SER A 8 -1.96 -33.78 10.91
C SER A 8 -1.29 -32.42 10.71
N THR A 9 -0.01 -32.42 10.34
CA THR A 9 0.69 -31.20 9.95
C THR A 9 -0.09 -30.51 8.83
N PRO A 10 -0.49 -29.24 8.98
CA PRO A 10 -1.16 -28.52 7.90
C PRO A 10 -0.18 -28.39 6.73
N THR A 11 -0.41 -29.16 5.67
CA THR A 11 0.33 -29.03 4.40
C THR A 11 0.11 -27.63 3.86
N ALA A 12 1.20 -26.86 3.76
CA ALA A 12 1.18 -25.52 3.17
C ALA A 12 0.64 -25.61 1.73
N LYS A 13 -0.54 -25.03 1.50
CA LYS A 13 -1.12 -24.96 0.16
C LYS A 13 -0.27 -24.03 -0.69
N LYS A 14 0.10 -24.48 -1.90
CA LYS A 14 0.82 -23.63 -2.87
C LYS A 14 -0.04 -22.39 -3.19
N PRO A 15 0.58 -21.21 -3.37
CA PRO A 15 -0.16 -20.00 -3.73
C PRO A 15 -0.78 -20.16 -5.12
N VAL A 16 -1.95 -19.55 -5.33
CA VAL A 16 -2.68 -19.59 -6.62
C VAL A 16 -1.92 -18.85 -7.72
N SER A 17 -1.18 -17.79 -7.35
CA SER A 17 -0.34 -17.03 -8.27
C SER A 17 0.89 -16.47 -7.55
N LEU A 18 1.97 -16.27 -8.31
CA LEU A 18 3.22 -15.66 -7.85
C LEU A 18 3.67 -14.61 -8.87
N TYR A 19 4.02 -13.42 -8.40
CA TYR A 19 4.53 -12.34 -9.24
C TYR A 19 5.76 -11.69 -8.61
N THR A 20 6.79 -11.49 -9.42
CA THR A 20 8.01 -10.77 -9.04
C THR A 20 7.84 -9.28 -9.36
N VAL A 21 7.04 -8.58 -8.57
CA VAL A 21 6.72 -7.16 -8.79
C VAL A 21 7.65 -6.22 -8.03
N HIS A 22 8.00 -6.57 -6.79
CA HIS A 22 8.88 -5.74 -5.96
C HIS A 22 10.30 -6.29 -6.01
N ASP A 23 11.26 -5.37 -6.05
CA ASP A 23 12.71 -5.61 -6.02
C ASP A 23 13.29 -5.57 -4.59
N GLY A 24 12.42 -5.61 -3.58
CA GLY A 24 12.77 -5.65 -2.18
C GLY A 24 11.64 -6.19 -1.31
N ALA A 25 11.87 -6.21 0.00
CA ALA A 25 10.85 -6.64 0.96
C ALA A 25 9.60 -5.75 0.86
N VAL A 26 8.44 -6.39 0.76
CA VAL A 26 7.13 -5.71 0.79
C VAL A 26 6.79 -5.42 2.24
N HIS A 27 6.77 -4.14 2.60
CA HIS A 27 6.48 -3.70 3.97
C HIS A 27 5.06 -3.13 4.12
N THR A 28 4.37 -2.85 3.01
CA THR A 28 2.98 -2.40 3.03
C THR A 28 2.15 -3.26 2.11
N VAL A 29 1.05 -3.79 2.64
CA VAL A 29 -0.04 -4.42 1.90
C VAL A 29 -1.34 -3.89 2.49
N GLN A 30 -2.07 -3.06 1.75
CA GLN A 30 -3.24 -2.37 2.29
C GLN A 30 -4.38 -2.35 1.28
N ARG A 31 -5.56 -2.81 1.70
CA ARG A 31 -6.80 -2.62 0.92
C ARG A 31 -7.21 -1.16 0.91
N SER A 32 -7.73 -0.70 -0.23
CA SER A 32 -8.29 0.64 -0.35
C SER A 32 -9.48 0.80 0.62
N PRO A 33 -9.59 1.94 1.33
CA PRO A 33 -10.76 2.23 2.16
C PRO A 33 -12.02 2.51 1.32
N PHE A 34 -11.89 2.70 0.00
CA PHE A 34 -12.99 3.01 -0.92
C PHE A 34 -13.42 1.82 -1.78
N TYR A 35 -12.49 0.92 -2.10
CA TYR A 35 -12.74 -0.22 -2.99
C TYR A 35 -12.25 -1.52 -2.34
N LYS A 36 -13.17 -2.47 -2.14
CA LYS A 36 -12.89 -3.72 -1.42
C LYS A 36 -11.93 -4.64 -2.16
N ASP A 37 -11.91 -4.53 -3.48
CA ASP A 37 -11.13 -5.34 -4.42
C ASP A 37 -9.79 -4.69 -4.78
N ILE A 38 -9.48 -3.47 -4.34
CA ILE A 38 -8.23 -2.79 -4.68
C ILE A 38 -7.23 -2.87 -3.53
N ILE A 39 -6.01 -3.30 -3.84
CA ILE A 39 -4.92 -3.48 -2.88
C ILE A 39 -3.69 -2.68 -3.34
N LEU A 40 -3.10 -1.92 -2.43
CA LEU A 40 -1.78 -1.29 -2.60
C LEU A 40 -0.71 -2.19 -1.98
N THR A 41 0.38 -2.40 -2.71
CA THR A 41 1.61 -2.95 -2.17
C THR A 41 2.78 -2.00 -2.37
N VAL A 42 3.67 -1.92 -1.38
CA VAL A 42 4.87 -1.07 -1.40
C VAL A 42 6.05 -1.89 -0.89
N GLY A 43 7.13 -1.84 -1.65
CA GLY A 43 8.39 -2.50 -1.29
C GLY A 43 9.49 -2.15 -2.27
N GLY A 44 10.73 -2.13 -1.77
CA GLY A 44 11.90 -1.81 -2.58
C GLY A 44 11.81 -0.41 -3.19
N TRP A 45 11.89 -0.30 -4.51
CA TRP A 45 11.86 0.97 -5.25
C TRP A 45 10.57 1.21 -6.03
N ASN A 46 9.50 0.46 -5.77
CA ASN A 46 8.26 0.63 -6.52
C ASN A 46 6.98 0.41 -5.68
N VAL A 47 5.88 0.88 -6.24
CA VAL A 47 4.52 0.61 -5.77
C VAL A 47 3.76 -0.21 -6.80
N ALA A 48 2.78 -0.99 -6.34
CA ALA A 48 1.84 -1.65 -7.22
C ALA A 48 0.41 -1.60 -6.69
N ILE A 49 -0.53 -1.44 -7.61
CA ILE A 49 -1.97 -1.51 -7.36
C ILE A 49 -2.50 -2.79 -7.99
N TRP A 50 -3.20 -3.57 -7.19
CA TRP A 50 -3.78 -4.85 -7.56
C TRP A 50 -5.29 -4.78 -7.50
N LYS A 51 -5.92 -5.68 -8.25
CA LYS A 51 -7.35 -5.91 -8.16
C LYS A 51 -7.64 -7.39 -7.92
N GLU A 52 -8.42 -7.67 -6.88
CA GLU A 52 -8.89 -9.02 -6.59
C GLU A 52 -9.66 -9.60 -7.78
N GLY A 53 -9.45 -10.89 -8.07
CA GLY A 53 -10.01 -11.57 -9.24
C GLY A 53 -9.22 -11.37 -10.54
N ILE A 54 -8.25 -10.45 -10.60
CA ILE A 54 -7.36 -10.30 -11.76
C ILE A 54 -6.06 -11.07 -11.48
N MET A 55 -5.83 -12.11 -12.30
CA MET A 55 -4.67 -13.01 -12.19
C MET A 55 -3.68 -12.84 -13.34
N THR A 56 -3.63 -11.66 -13.96
CA THR A 56 -2.66 -11.33 -15.01
C THR A 56 -1.54 -10.41 -14.51
N GLY A 57 -1.54 -10.07 -13.21
CA GLY A 57 -0.60 -9.14 -12.60
C GLY A 57 -1.29 -7.91 -11.97
N PRO A 58 -0.51 -6.90 -11.54
CA PRO A 58 -1.06 -5.67 -10.98
C PRO A 58 -1.75 -4.84 -12.07
N LEU A 59 -2.75 -4.05 -11.68
CA LEU A 59 -3.37 -3.03 -12.55
C LEU A 59 -2.38 -1.91 -12.89
N LEU A 60 -1.53 -1.57 -11.93
CA LEU A 60 -0.51 -0.54 -12.06
C LEU A 60 0.72 -1.00 -11.30
N GLN A 61 1.88 -0.82 -11.92
CA GLN A 61 3.18 -0.95 -11.27
C GLN A 61 3.98 0.30 -11.63
N SER A 62 4.50 1.01 -10.64
CA SER A 62 5.36 2.16 -10.91
C SER A 62 6.73 1.71 -11.43
N CYS A 63 7.40 2.62 -12.14
CA CYS A 63 8.82 2.50 -12.40
C CYS A 63 9.63 2.56 -11.10
N CYS A 64 10.94 2.30 -11.22
CA CYS A 64 11.89 2.44 -10.13
C CYS A 64 11.94 3.91 -9.64
N ALA A 65 11.68 4.09 -8.36
CA ALA A 65 11.74 5.37 -7.67
C ALA A 65 13.20 5.82 -7.47
N PRO A 66 13.45 7.13 -7.31
CA PRO A 66 14.81 7.65 -7.09
C PRO A 66 15.43 7.18 -5.76
N LYS A 67 14.62 6.74 -4.81
CA LYS A 67 14.99 6.26 -3.48
C LYS A 67 14.05 5.15 -3.03
N ARG A 68 14.50 4.30 -2.12
CA ARG A 68 13.68 3.20 -1.60
C ARG A 68 12.44 3.72 -0.89
N TYR A 69 11.34 3.03 -1.13
CA TYR A 69 10.12 3.18 -0.36
C TYR A 69 10.20 2.36 0.91
N THR A 70 9.60 2.90 1.97
CA THR A 70 9.79 2.42 3.35
C THR A 70 8.48 2.34 4.12
N SER A 71 7.46 3.08 3.70
CA SER A 71 6.10 2.98 4.23
C SER A 71 5.09 3.43 3.19
N GLY A 72 3.83 3.04 3.35
CA GLY A 72 2.75 3.51 2.50
C GLY A 72 1.42 3.50 3.22
N HIS A 73 0.51 4.39 2.82
CA HIS A 73 -0.86 4.39 3.32
C HIS A 73 -1.82 5.06 2.32
N TRP A 74 -3.02 4.51 2.17
CA TRP A 74 -4.08 5.16 1.39
C TRP A 74 -4.53 6.48 2.01
N SER A 75 -4.98 7.44 1.18
CA SER A 75 -5.81 8.52 1.69
C SER A 75 -7.10 7.95 2.29
N LEU A 76 -7.54 8.55 3.39
CA LEU A 76 -8.81 8.20 4.03
C LEU A 76 -9.99 9.04 3.52
N THR A 77 -9.72 10.07 2.70
CA THR A 77 -10.72 11.04 2.24
C THR A 77 -10.81 11.16 0.72
N ARG A 78 -9.78 10.72 -0.03
CA ARG A 78 -9.75 10.81 -1.49
C ARG A 78 -9.47 9.43 -2.12
N PRO A 79 -10.43 8.85 -2.88
CA PRO A 79 -10.17 7.66 -3.69
C PRO A 79 -9.02 7.90 -4.67
N GLY A 80 -8.19 6.89 -4.89
CA GLY A 80 -7.06 6.98 -5.83
C GLY A 80 -5.85 7.79 -5.33
N VAL A 81 -5.90 8.33 -4.11
CA VAL A 81 -4.77 9.02 -3.49
C VAL A 81 -4.10 8.14 -2.44
N PHE A 82 -2.78 8.10 -2.43
CA PHE A 82 -1.99 7.42 -1.39
C PHE A 82 -0.66 8.13 -1.14
N TYR A 83 -0.08 7.84 0.01
CA TYR A 83 1.15 8.45 0.51
C TYR A 83 2.22 7.38 0.66
N ILE A 84 3.45 7.68 0.25
CA ILE A 84 4.59 6.77 0.30
C ILE A 84 5.75 7.46 1.02
N GLY A 85 6.25 6.84 2.08
CA GLY A 85 7.45 7.29 2.77
C GLY A 85 8.71 6.74 2.10
N ARG A 86 9.77 7.54 2.10
CA ARG A 86 11.07 7.20 1.52
C ARG A 86 12.18 7.11 2.57
N GLU A 87 13.26 6.44 2.19
CA GLU A 87 14.48 6.32 3.00
C GLU A 87 15.23 7.64 3.25
N ASP A 88 15.00 8.65 2.39
CA ASP A 88 15.62 9.98 2.49
C ASP A 88 14.72 11.04 3.14
N GLY A 89 13.65 10.62 3.81
CA GLY A 89 12.78 11.51 4.59
C GLY A 89 11.76 12.30 3.77
N TYR A 90 11.61 11.95 2.49
CA TYR A 90 10.52 12.46 1.65
C TYR A 90 9.24 11.65 1.82
N ILE A 91 8.10 12.32 1.64
CA ILE A 91 6.80 11.72 1.38
C ILE A 91 6.41 12.03 -0.06
N ASP A 92 6.17 10.97 -0.84
CA ASP A 92 5.58 11.03 -2.17
C ASP A 92 4.06 10.91 -2.03
N ILE A 93 3.32 11.87 -2.60
CA ILE A 93 1.88 11.89 -2.70
C ILE A 93 1.53 11.45 -4.10
N TRP A 94 0.82 10.34 -4.21
CA TRP A 94 0.30 9.82 -5.47
C TRP A 94 -1.16 10.20 -5.60
N ASP A 95 -1.52 10.74 -6.77
CA ASP A 95 -2.90 11.01 -7.16
C ASP A 95 -3.14 10.38 -8.53
N LEU A 96 -3.76 9.20 -8.54
CA LEU A 96 -3.93 8.41 -9.76
C LEU A 96 -4.86 9.06 -10.79
N LEU A 97 -5.64 10.07 -10.41
CA LEU A 97 -6.46 10.85 -11.34
C LEU A 97 -5.64 11.93 -12.05
N GLU A 98 -4.52 12.36 -11.46
CA GLU A 98 -3.60 13.32 -12.06
C GLU A 98 -2.58 12.60 -12.95
N LYS A 99 -1.87 11.61 -12.39
CA LYS A 99 -0.88 10.81 -13.11
C LYS A 99 -0.60 9.48 -12.43
N THR A 100 -0.21 8.50 -13.24
CA THR A 100 -0.08 7.10 -12.83
C THR A 100 1.36 6.58 -12.83
N HIS A 101 2.28 7.29 -13.48
CA HIS A 101 3.65 6.84 -13.68
C HIS A 101 4.65 7.41 -12.67
N GLU A 102 4.27 8.45 -11.92
CA GLU A 102 5.10 9.12 -10.92
C GLU A 102 4.24 9.84 -9.85
N PRO A 103 4.82 10.22 -8.70
CA PRO A 103 4.09 10.97 -7.67
C PRO A 103 3.58 12.33 -8.17
N ALA A 104 2.35 12.69 -7.80
CA ALA A 104 1.78 14.04 -8.00
C ALA A 104 2.65 15.11 -7.35
N GLN A 105 3.11 14.84 -6.13
CA GLN A 105 3.91 15.76 -5.34
C GLN A 105 4.88 14.98 -4.45
N SER A 106 6.06 15.53 -4.21
CA SER A 106 7.00 15.03 -3.21
C SER A 106 7.33 16.13 -2.22
N GLN A 107 7.38 15.83 -0.93
CA GLN A 107 7.67 16.80 0.13
C GLN A 107 8.72 16.25 1.09
N ASN A 108 9.73 17.05 1.41
CA ASN A 108 10.71 16.69 2.44
C ASN A 108 10.12 16.95 3.83
N ILE A 109 10.16 15.94 4.70
CA ILE A 109 9.67 16.04 6.08
C ILE A 109 10.83 16.03 7.07
N CYS A 110 11.84 15.21 6.80
CA CYS A 110 13.05 15.12 7.59
C CYS A 110 14.22 14.65 6.72
N ILE A 111 15.39 14.50 7.34
CA ILE A 111 16.63 14.05 6.67
C ILE A 111 16.90 12.55 6.87
N THR A 112 15.94 11.83 7.45
CA THR A 112 16.05 10.41 7.81
C THR A 112 14.84 9.62 7.31
N MET A 113 14.97 8.30 7.22
CA MET A 113 13.94 7.40 6.72
C MET A 113 12.57 7.56 7.41
N ILE A 114 11.51 7.64 6.59
CA ILE A 114 10.13 7.60 7.06
C ILE A 114 9.74 6.16 7.38
N MET A 115 9.69 5.82 8.67
CA MET A 115 9.38 4.46 9.12
C MET A 115 7.88 4.11 9.04
N TYR A 116 7.00 5.10 9.21
CA TYR A 116 5.57 4.85 9.34
C TYR A 116 4.75 6.08 8.96
N ILE A 117 3.63 5.85 8.27
CA ILE A 117 2.65 6.89 7.91
C ILE A 117 1.28 6.44 8.42
N LYS A 118 0.60 7.32 9.15
CA LYS A 118 -0.79 7.13 9.57
C LYS A 118 -1.57 8.42 9.35
N PRO A 119 -2.34 8.52 8.25
CA PRO A 119 -3.26 9.62 8.06
C PRO A 119 -4.30 9.63 9.19
N TRP A 120 -4.61 10.82 9.70
CA TRP A 120 -5.67 11.02 10.66
C TRP A 120 -6.73 11.94 10.05
N THR A 121 -7.97 11.49 10.01
CA THR A 121 -9.09 12.34 9.63
C THR A 121 -9.61 13.07 10.86
N PHE A 122 -9.46 14.39 10.89
CA PHE A 122 -10.13 15.20 11.91
C PHE A 122 -11.61 15.34 11.52
N SER A 123 -12.51 14.74 12.28
CA SER A 123 -13.95 15.02 12.17
C SER A 123 -14.25 16.37 12.81
N GLY A 124 -13.81 17.46 12.16
CA GLY A 124 -14.17 18.81 12.57
C GLY A 124 -15.65 19.04 12.30
N ILE A 125 -16.42 19.15 13.39
CA ILE A 125 -17.76 19.76 13.50
C ILE A 125 -18.69 19.47 12.32
N LYS A 126 -19.68 18.60 12.53
CA LYS A 126 -20.96 18.71 11.80
C LYS A 126 -21.48 20.13 12.07
N CYS A 127 -21.19 21.08 11.19
CA CYS A 127 -21.96 22.30 11.12
C CYS A 127 -23.33 21.82 10.66
N LYS A 128 -24.21 21.52 11.62
CA LYS A 128 -25.64 21.50 11.34
C LYS A 128 -25.96 22.93 10.98
N SER A 129 -25.88 23.25 9.69
CA SER A 129 -26.59 24.40 9.15
C SER A 129 -28.05 24.17 9.47
N LEU A 130 -28.58 25.00 10.37
CA LEU A 130 -30.00 25.17 10.58
C LEU A 130 -30.61 25.59 9.24
N LEU A 131 -31.38 24.68 8.64
CA LEU A 131 -32.57 24.96 7.86
C LEU A 131 -33.67 24.06 8.41
#